data_AF-A0ABD1S6P4-F1
#
_entry.id   AF-A0ABD1S6P4-F1
#
_cell.length_a   1.000
_cell.length_b   1.000
_cell.length_c   1.000
_cell.angle_alpha   90.00
_cell.angle_beta   90.00
_cell.angle_gamma   90.00
#
_symmetry.space_group_name_H-M   'P 1'
#
loop_
_entity.id
_entity.type
_entity.pdbx_description
1 polymer ?
#
loop_
_entity_poly.entity_id
_entity_poly.type
_entity_poly.pdbx_seq_one_letter_code
_entity_poly.pdbx_strand_id
1 'polypeptide(L)'
;MLHLLRETLDGVQLNSMADIPFVVEDLSCSCGSNTIYMIDVIIKHMKKQYEAMGYYPPEFSAFFSDIPSNDFNILLMLLPSYSGSMEECLASDSCHSYFVAGVPGSF
;
A
#
# COMPACT_ATOMS: atom_id res chain seq x y z
N MET A 1 0.27 18.81 0.48
CA MET A 1 -0.09 17.71 -0.45
C MET A 1 -0.72 16.53 0.29
N LEU A 2 -0.10 15.98 1.35
CA LEU A 2 -0.70 14.87 2.10
C LEU A 2 -2.10 15.15 2.70
N HIS A 3 -2.46 16.41 2.98
CA HIS A 3 -3.82 16.74 3.44
C HIS A 3 -4.87 16.45 2.35
N LEU A 4 -4.64 16.86 1.10
CA LEU A 4 -5.54 16.61 -0.03
C LEU A 4 -5.70 15.10 -0.27
N LEU A 5 -4.61 14.35 -0.16
CA LEU A 5 -4.68 12.89 -0.24
C LEU A 5 -5.60 12.32 0.84
N ARG A 6 -5.42 12.72 2.10
CA ARG A 6 -6.26 12.24 3.22
C ARG A 6 -7.73 12.61 3.03
N GLU A 7 -8.00 13.86 2.65
CA GLU A 7 -9.36 14.32 2.34
C GLU A 7 -10.01 13.50 1.21
N THR A 8 -9.22 13.05 0.23
CA THR A 8 -9.70 12.18 -0.85
C THR A 8 -9.98 10.77 -0.34
N LEU A 9 -9.11 10.23 0.52
CA LEU A 9 -9.27 8.90 1.12
C LEU A 9 -10.46 8.84 2.10
N ASP A 10 -10.79 9.93 2.78
CA ASP A 10 -12.00 10.05 3.63
C ASP A 10 -13.30 9.88 2.82
N GLY A 11 -13.26 10.09 1.50
CA GLY A 11 -14.40 9.87 0.61
C GLY A 11 -14.56 8.43 0.09
N VAL A 12 -13.61 7.53 0.37
CA VAL A 12 -13.65 6.15 -0.10
C VAL A 12 -14.67 5.34 0.69
N GLN A 13 -15.57 4.64 -0.01
CA GLN A 13 -16.58 3.80 0.63
C GLN A 13 -15.95 2.53 1.19
N LEU A 14 -16.08 2.31 2.49
CA LEU A 14 -15.57 1.12 3.17
C LEU A 14 -16.67 0.07 3.28
N ASN A 15 -16.34 -1.16 2.88
CA ASN A 15 -17.21 -2.31 3.05
C ASN A 15 -16.87 -3.04 4.35
N SER A 16 -17.89 -3.49 5.09
CA SER A 16 -17.68 -4.25 6.34
C SER A 16 -17.27 -5.71 6.11
N MET A 17 -17.33 -6.19 4.86
CA MET A 17 -17.04 -7.58 4.50
C MET A 17 -15.55 -7.71 4.19
N ALA A 18 -14.82 -8.40 5.07
CA ALA A 18 -13.36 -8.54 4.96
C ALA A 18 -12.89 -9.47 3.83
N ASP A 19 -13.81 -10.11 3.10
CA ASP A 19 -13.50 -11.13 2.08
C ASP A 19 -12.97 -10.53 0.77
N ILE A 20 -13.07 -9.21 0.57
CA ILE A 20 -12.57 -8.52 -0.62
C ILE A 20 -11.34 -7.69 -0.23
N PRO A 21 -10.16 -7.98 -0.79
CA PRO A 21 -8.96 -7.20 -0.54
C PRO A 21 -9.12 -5.73 -0.95
N PHE A 22 -8.54 -4.82 -0.17
CA PHE A 22 -8.43 -3.42 -0.54
C PHE A 22 -7.21 -3.21 -1.44
N VAL A 23 -7.45 -2.72 -2.65
CA VAL A 23 -6.41 -2.55 -3.66
C VAL A 23 -6.05 -1.08 -3.82
N VAL A 24 -4.75 -0.79 -3.80
CA VAL A 24 -4.18 0.51 -4.12
C VAL A 24 -3.29 0.35 -5.35
N GLU A 25 -3.35 1.29 -6.28
CA GLU A 25 -2.50 1.33 -7.45
C GLU A 25 -1.82 2.69 -7.56
N ASP A 26 -0.50 2.70 -7.71
CA ASP A 26 0.27 3.90 -8.06
C ASP A 26 0.61 3.87 -9.56
N LEU A 27 0.03 4.82 -10.30
CA LEU A 27 0.19 4.96 -11.75
C LEU A 27 1.38 5.89 -12.03
N SER A 28 2.32 5.43 -12.86
CA SER A 28 3.65 6.06 -13.05
C SER A 28 4.52 6.00 -11.78
N CYS A 29 4.66 4.80 -11.21
CA CYS A 29 5.32 4.62 -9.92
C CYS A 29 6.82 4.94 -9.92
N SER A 30 7.49 4.92 -11.08
CA SER A 30 8.94 4.96 -11.20
C SER A 30 9.60 3.86 -10.34
N CYS A 31 10.82 4.08 -9.84
CA CYS A 31 11.57 3.09 -9.06
C CYS A 31 12.11 3.61 -7.72
N GLY A 32 11.71 4.81 -7.30
CA GLY A 32 12.20 5.44 -6.07
C GLY A 32 11.37 5.11 -4.82
N SER A 33 11.87 5.46 -3.64
CA SER A 33 11.16 5.26 -2.37
C SER A 33 9.88 6.09 -2.21
N ASN A 34 9.68 7.11 -3.05
CA ASN A 34 8.48 7.95 -3.02
C ASN A 34 7.20 7.14 -3.23
N THR A 35 7.19 6.21 -4.19
CA THR A 35 6.00 5.39 -4.47
C THR A 35 5.65 4.50 -3.28
N ILE A 36 6.66 3.87 -2.67
CA ILE A 36 6.51 3.04 -1.47
C ILE A 36 5.94 3.87 -0.31
N TYR A 37 6.52 5.05 -0.06
CA TYR A 37 6.06 5.95 1.00
C TYR A 37 4.60 6.38 0.81
N MET A 38 4.19 6.68 -0.42
CA MET A 38 2.82 7.08 -0.71
C MET A 38 1.83 5.94 -0.47
N ILE A 39 2.16 4.73 -0.91
CA ILE A 39 1.37 3.52 -0.63
C ILE A 39 1.25 3.29 0.88
N ASP A 40 2.34 3.41 1.64
CA ASP A 40 2.35 3.28 3.10
C ASP A 40 1.40 4.29 3.76
N VAL A 41 1.42 5.55 3.31
CA VAL A 41 0.55 6.60 3.83
C VAL A 41 -0.92 6.28 3.56
N ILE A 42 -1.25 5.78 2.37
CA ILE A 42 -2.61 5.41 1.97
C ILE A 42 -3.08 4.25 2.85
N ILE A 43 -2.36 3.13 2.87
CA ILE A 43 -2.76 1.91 3.58
C ILE A 43 -2.89 2.17 5.09
N LYS A 44 -1.92 2.90 5.69
CA LYS A 44 -1.99 3.27 7.11
C LYS A 44 -3.20 4.15 7.43
N HIS A 45 -3.60 5.01 6.51
CA HIS A 45 -4.78 5.85 6.70
C HIS A 45 -6.08 5.05 6.54
N MET A 46 -6.19 4.20 5.51
CA MET A 46 -7.36 3.34 5.30
C MET A 46 -7.56 2.38 6.47
N LYS A 47 -6.49 1.74 6.96
CA LYS A 47 -6.54 0.87 8.14
C LYS A 47 -7.16 1.57 9.36
N LYS A 48 -6.74 2.81 9.63
CA LYS A 48 -7.33 3.61 10.71
C LYS A 48 -8.80 3.93 10.49
N GLN A 49 -9.23 4.17 9.25
CA GLN A 49 -10.64 4.39 8.98
C GLN A 49 -11.48 3.12 9.20
N TYR A 50 -11.01 1.95 8.75
CA TYR A 50 -11.66 0.67 9.05
C TYR A 50 -11.82 0.46 10.57
N GLU A 51 -10.73 0.66 11.33
CA GLU A 51 -10.74 0.54 12.79
C GLU A 51 -11.71 1.54 13.44
N ALA A 52 -11.76 2.79 12.96
CA ALA A 52 -12.66 3.83 13.47
C ALA A 52 -14.15 3.51 13.19
N MET A 53 -14.45 2.79 12.12
CA MET A 53 -15.80 2.28 11.81
C MET A 53 -16.14 0.99 12.58
N GLY A 54 -15.20 0.44 13.35
CA GLY A 54 -15.37 -0.83 14.05
C GLY A 54 -15.33 -2.06 13.13
N TYR A 55 -14.76 -1.90 11.93
CA TYR A 55 -14.58 -2.99 10.97
C TYR A 55 -13.21 -3.63 11.13
N TYR A 56 -13.12 -4.92 10.81
CA TYR A 56 -11.84 -5.58 10.65
C TYR A 56 -11.22 -5.12 9.31
N PRO A 57 -9.99 -4.58 9.29
CA PRO A 57 -9.35 -4.18 8.05
C PRO A 57 -9.17 -5.40 7.10
N PRO A 58 -9.47 -5.27 5.80
CA PRO A 58 -9.25 -6.36 4.85
C PRO A 58 -7.75 -6.56 4.60
N GLU A 59 -7.40 -7.60 3.83
CA GLU A 59 -6.07 -7.70 3.24
C GLU A 59 -5.83 -6.52 2.28
N PHE A 60 -4.63 -5.96 2.30
CA PHE A 60 -4.25 -4.86 1.42
C PHE A 60 -3.30 -5.35 0.33
N SER A 61 -3.46 -4.82 -0.88
CA SER A 61 -2.57 -5.07 -2.01
C SER A 61 -2.21 -3.78 -2.72
N ALA A 62 -0.94 -3.61 -3.06
CA ALA A 62 -0.40 -2.45 -3.76
C ALA A 62 0.15 -2.86 -5.14
N PHE A 63 -0.33 -2.18 -6.18
CA PHE A 63 0.16 -2.33 -7.54
C PHE A 63 1.00 -1.11 -7.92
N PHE A 64 2.19 -1.38 -8.42
CA PHE A 64 3.12 -0.38 -8.92
C PHE A 64 3.13 -0.45 -10.44
N SER A 65 2.45 0.48 -11.09
CA SER A 65 2.20 0.46 -12.54
C SER A 65 3.05 1.50 -13.25
N ASP A 66 3.80 1.06 -14.26
CA ASP A 66 4.62 1.93 -15.10
C ASP A 66 4.95 1.25 -16.44
N ILE A 67 5.49 2.02 -17.38
CA ILE A 67 5.93 1.51 -18.68
C ILE A 67 6.96 0.39 -18.51
N PRO A 68 7.05 -0.56 -19.47
CA PRO A 68 7.99 -1.69 -19.37
C PRO A 68 9.47 -1.29 -19.24
N SER A 69 9.85 -0.05 -19.57
CA SER A 69 11.21 0.47 -19.41
C SER A 69 11.52 1.01 -18.01
N ASN A 70 10.54 1.04 -17.09
CA ASN A 70 10.81 1.37 -15.69
C ASN A 70 11.67 0.28 -15.03
N ASP A 71 12.52 0.68 -14.08
CA ASP A 71 13.39 -0.26 -13.36
C ASP A 71 12.66 -0.86 -12.15
N PHE A 72 11.80 -1.83 -12.42
CA PHE A 72 11.10 -2.57 -11.38
C PHE A 72 12.03 -3.39 -10.47
N ASN A 73 13.26 -3.73 -10.91
CA ASN A 73 14.20 -4.45 -10.06
C ASN A 73 14.65 -3.59 -8.89
N ILE A 74 15.00 -2.33 -9.16
CA ILE A 74 15.33 -1.36 -8.10
C ILE A 74 14.13 -1.19 -7.16
N LEU A 75 12.93 -1.01 -7.71
CA LEU A 75 11.72 -0.86 -6.90
C LEU A 75 11.50 -2.05 -5.95
N LEU A 76 11.56 -3.28 -6.49
CA LEU A 76 11.33 -4.50 -5.71
C LEU A 76 12.43 -4.73 -4.67
N MET A 77 13.68 -4.30 -4.91
CA MET A 77 14.75 -4.36 -3.91
C MET A 77 14.59 -3.33 -2.79
N LEU A 78 13.91 -2.20 -3.04
CA LEU A 78 13.64 -1.19 -2.03
C LEU A 78 12.47 -1.56 -1.12
N LEU A 79 11.58 -2.44 -1.57
CA LEU A 79 10.51 -2.95 -0.73
C LEU A 79 11.13 -3.75 0.43
N PRO A 80 10.73 -3.48 1.67
CA PRO A 80 11.34 -4.13 2.82
C PRO A 80 11.12 -5.64 2.72
N SER A 81 12.22 -6.38 2.76
CA SER A 81 12.19 -7.83 2.88
C SER A 81 11.41 -8.21 4.12
N TYR A 82 10.47 -9.14 3.98
CA TYR A 82 9.90 -9.87 5.11
C TYR A 82 10.98 -10.78 5.70
N SER A 83 11.99 -10.19 6.35
CA SER A 83 13.19 -10.88 6.82
C SER A 83 13.27 -10.99 8.35
N GLY A 84 12.20 -10.62 9.06
CA GLY A 84 12.08 -10.75 10.52
C GLY A 84 11.14 -11.88 10.92
N SER A 85 11.20 -12.29 12.19
CA SER A 85 10.15 -13.14 12.77
C SER A 85 8.83 -12.35 12.80
N MET A 86 7.69 -13.05 12.77
CA MET A 86 6.37 -12.43 12.98
C MET A 86 6.35 -11.58 14.28
N GLU A 87 7.17 -11.93 15.26
CA GLU A 87 7.29 -11.25 16.55
C GLU A 87 8.01 -9.90 16.46
N GLU A 88 9.07 -9.77 15.64
CA GLU A 88 9.72 -8.48 15.34
C GLU A 88 8.85 -7.58 14.45
N CYS A 89 8.10 -8.19 13.54
CA CYS A 89 7.10 -7.51 12.72
C CYS A 89 5.95 -6.95 13.57
N LEU A 90 5.48 -7.68 14.57
CA LEU A 90 4.44 -7.21 15.49
C LEU A 90 4.97 -6.18 16.51
N ALA A 91 6.26 -6.23 16.85
CA ALA A 91 6.90 -5.29 17.76
C ALA A 91 7.30 -3.96 17.11
N SER A 92 7.35 -3.90 15.78
CA SER A 92 7.70 -2.69 15.03
C SER A 92 6.50 -2.15 14.25
N ASP A 93 6.22 -0.85 14.40
CA ASP A 93 5.24 -0.09 13.60
C ASP A 93 5.57 -0.07 12.08
N SER A 94 6.65 -0.73 11.67
CA SER A 94 7.23 -0.75 10.32
C SER A 94 6.94 -2.03 9.54
N CYS A 95 6.20 -3.00 10.08
CA CYS A 95 5.80 -4.16 9.29
C CYS A 95 4.84 -3.76 8.17
N HIS A 96 5.32 -3.87 6.92
CA HIS A 96 4.49 -3.77 5.73
C HIS A 96 3.46 -4.90 5.77
N SER A 97 2.19 -4.53 5.94
CA SER A 97 1.07 -5.46 6.06
C SER A 97 0.22 -5.46 4.80
N TYR A 98 0.89 -5.51 3.64
CA TYR A 98 0.25 -5.56 2.33
C TYR A 98 1.08 -6.31 1.31
N PHE A 99 0.39 -6.93 0.36
CA PHE A 99 1.01 -7.59 -0.79
C PHE A 99 1.37 -6.56 -1.86
N VAL A 100 2.34 -6.89 -2.70
CA VAL A 100 2.89 -5.98 -3.71
C VAL A 100 2.99 -6.67 -5.06
N ALA A 101 2.74 -5.93 -6.14
CA ALA A 101 2.96 -6.40 -7.50
C ALA A 101 3.46 -5.25 -8.40
N GLY A 102 4.42 -5.54 -9.27
CA GLY A 102 4.82 -4.64 -10.36
C GLY A 102 4.02 -4.94 -11.62
N VAL A 103 3.51 -3.90 -12.29
CA VAL A 103 2.64 -4.01 -13.46
C VAL A 103 3.27 -3.26 -14.64
N PRO A 104 4.00 -3.96 -15.53
CA PRO A 104 4.59 -3.34 -16.71
C PRO A 104 3.53 -3.10 -17.79
N GLY A 105 3.31 -1.85 -18.18
CA GLY A 105 2.34 -1.48 -19.22
C GLY A 105 2.12 0.02 -19.33
N SER A 106 1.43 0.46 -20.39
CA SER A 106 0.88 1.82 -20.42
C SER A 106 -0.45 1.83 -19.69
N PHE A 107 -0.68 2.84 -18.87
CA PHE A 107 -2.00 3.21 -18.34
C PHE A 107 -2.74 4.12 -19.32
#